data_AF-A0A7W4C437-F1
#
_entry.id   AF-A0A7W4C437-F1
#
_cell.length_a   1.000
_cell.length_b   1.000
_cell.length_c   1.000
_cell.angle_alpha   90.00
_cell.angle_beta   90.00
_cell.angle_gamma   90.00
#
_symmetry.space_group_name_H-M   'P 1'
#
loop_
_entity.id
_entity.type
_entity.pdbx_description
1 polymer ?
#
loop_
_entity_poly.entity_id
_entity_poly.type
_entity_poly.pdbx_seq_one_letter_code
_entity_poly.pdbx_strand_id
1 'polypeptide(L)'
;MKMLNTKRTTPYPTIQALLREIASAFDTKCYLSAREAKKLDDSCNKTIDIHVSELEELKNLTILTPLTTIFGAEIAARVELFLDDVIKCYFIWIEDHPLDGVSVEDANTLFQTTGYFEDLLISRFVMEDYYNQKLCVPDGVNLTLLSKDHAEAFILLLDHKEAKDRVRLWASEKERPSLKYVENIEQFASPSILGSKQWNNLKWGIIASRFIMSFHSNKKMGLVIQRHSHTFKSFQSKNANNHLEIKSHINAIFAEFKEKGGMKKTDSDRERVDFLLRNLKYEIDKIAPDYGVSYIYHQFRARHLVLCGDLDAANEEYTKAFEQSLYRDHSKAQIQLVISEALLVAAYQVRPDRVFINRLKSASILIGLDQLPAKVKAEGKQKLEVLNSNEIESYRVDFVRMFPENLAYPSVSYPKYDPKVGLLLESLDSNLVNELSKKKIKIGFEGSLQRKTTPLIAAAMRNEVALVQKILDSGASVNVISEVGG
;
A
#
# COMPACT_ATOMS: atom_id res chain seq x y z
N MET A 1 15.09 17.59 4.20
CA MET A 1 14.66 16.23 4.63
C MET A 1 15.51 15.19 3.90
N LYS A 2 15.94 14.09 4.55
CA LYS A 2 16.80 13.08 3.88
C LYS A 2 16.02 12.24 2.86
N MET A 3 14.69 12.16 2.98
CA MET A 3 13.82 11.55 1.97
C MET A 3 13.86 12.26 0.61
N LEU A 4 14.24 13.55 0.57
CA LEU A 4 14.39 14.33 -0.67
C LEU A 4 15.77 14.16 -1.35
N ASN A 5 16.44 13.04 -1.09
CA ASN A 5 17.70 12.68 -1.76
C ASN A 5 17.47 12.38 -3.25
N THR A 6 18.42 12.73 -4.11
CA THR A 6 18.40 12.47 -5.57
C THR A 6 18.70 11.01 -5.93
N LYS A 7 19.23 10.20 -5.01
CA LYS A 7 19.56 8.78 -5.27
C LYS A 7 18.35 7.83 -5.41
N ARG A 8 17.12 8.32 -5.28
CA ARG A 8 15.92 7.47 -5.42
C ARG A 8 15.57 7.26 -6.91
N THR A 9 14.82 6.21 -7.20
CA THR A 9 14.42 5.84 -8.57
C THR A 9 13.03 6.35 -8.96
N THR A 10 12.27 6.91 -8.02
CA THR A 10 10.88 7.38 -8.20
C THR A 10 10.74 8.84 -7.75
N PRO A 11 9.90 9.66 -8.43
CA PRO A 11 9.71 11.06 -8.11
C PRO A 11 9.10 11.23 -6.72
N TYR A 12 8.10 10.44 -6.35
CA TYR A 12 7.66 10.37 -4.96
C TYR A 12 8.62 9.49 -4.13
N PRO A 13 9.03 9.94 -2.93
CA PRO A 13 9.70 9.09 -1.94
C PRO A 13 8.85 7.87 -1.56
N THR A 14 9.49 6.78 -1.17
CA THR A 14 8.76 5.60 -0.69
C THR A 14 8.19 5.83 0.71
N ILE A 15 7.18 5.05 1.11
CA ILE A 15 6.61 5.11 2.46
C ILE A 15 7.64 4.79 3.56
N GLN A 16 8.61 3.92 3.26
CA GLN A 16 9.74 3.60 4.13
C GLN A 16 10.59 4.85 4.40
N ALA A 17 10.83 5.66 3.37
CA ALA A 17 11.58 6.90 3.50
C ALA A 17 10.82 7.95 4.34
N LEU A 18 9.50 8.01 4.21
CA LEU A 18 8.63 8.87 5.03
C LEU A 18 8.68 8.45 6.51
N LEU A 19 8.51 7.15 6.79
CA LEU A 19 8.63 6.61 8.16
C LEU A 19 10.01 6.90 8.76
N ARG A 20 11.08 6.83 7.96
CA ARG A 20 12.43 7.16 8.40
C ARG A 20 12.59 8.62 8.81
N GLU A 21 11.99 9.57 8.10
CA GLU A 21 12.00 10.98 8.53
C GLU A 21 11.20 11.16 9.82
N ILE A 22 10.03 10.54 9.95
CA ILE A 22 9.19 10.62 11.15
C ILE A 22 9.93 10.06 12.37
N ALA A 23 10.53 8.87 12.26
CA ALA A 23 11.34 8.28 13.33
C ALA A 23 12.55 9.15 13.71
N SER A 24 13.15 9.84 12.73
CA SER A 24 14.25 10.78 12.99
C SER A 24 13.77 12.06 13.68
N ALA A 25 12.58 12.55 13.34
CA ALA A 25 11.97 13.72 13.95
C ALA A 25 11.61 13.48 15.43
N PHE A 26 11.13 12.28 15.77
CA PHE A 26 10.91 11.88 17.17
C PHE A 26 12.19 11.45 17.92
N ASP A 27 13.32 11.27 17.22
CA ASP A 27 14.56 10.70 17.76
C ASP A 27 14.40 9.27 18.32
N THR A 28 13.42 8.49 17.84
CA THR A 28 13.16 7.13 18.32
C THR A 28 14.25 6.14 17.89
N LYS A 29 14.96 6.45 16.80
CA LYS A 29 16.10 5.65 16.31
C LYS A 29 17.19 5.44 17.35
N CYS A 30 17.37 6.36 18.31
CA CYS A 30 18.42 6.23 19.32
C CYS A 30 18.16 5.09 20.33
N TYR A 31 16.94 4.54 20.38
CA TYR A 31 16.54 3.40 21.22
C TYR A 31 16.59 2.06 20.50
N LEU A 32 16.84 2.07 19.19
CA LEU A 32 16.92 0.85 18.40
C LEU A 32 18.32 0.25 18.52
N SER A 33 18.41 -1.07 18.53
CA SER A 33 19.69 -1.75 18.31
C SER A 33 20.23 -1.40 16.91
N ALA A 34 21.54 -1.51 16.73
CA ALA A 34 22.17 -1.25 15.42
C ALA A 34 21.53 -2.09 14.29
N ARG A 35 21.07 -3.31 14.60
CA ARG A 35 20.39 -4.20 13.67
C ARG A 35 19.01 -3.66 13.25
N GLU A 36 18.23 -3.15 14.20
CA GLU A 36 16.88 -2.65 13.97
C GLU A 36 16.90 -1.29 13.26
N ALA A 37 17.82 -0.40 13.65
CA ALA A 37 18.05 0.86 12.95
C ALA A 37 18.45 0.61 11.47
N LYS A 38 19.32 -0.39 11.25
CA LYS A 38 19.73 -0.80 9.90
C LYS A 38 18.57 -1.40 9.11
N LYS A 39 17.62 -2.10 9.74
CA LYS A 39 16.45 -2.67 9.04
C LYS A 39 15.62 -1.59 8.34
N LEU A 40 15.36 -0.46 9.01
CA LEU A 40 14.64 0.66 8.39
C LEU A 40 15.44 1.28 7.24
N ASP A 41 16.74 1.50 7.43
CA ASP A 41 17.58 2.10 6.40
C ASP A 41 17.77 1.17 5.18
N ASP A 42 17.91 -0.14 5.40
CA ASP A 42 17.94 -1.16 4.36
C ASP A 42 16.62 -1.23 3.58
N SER A 43 15.46 -1.11 4.27
CA SER A 43 14.14 -1.13 3.63
C SER A 43 13.92 0.04 2.67
N CYS A 44 14.62 1.16 2.88
CA CYS A 44 14.59 2.30 1.95
C CYS A 44 15.42 2.08 0.69
N ASN A 45 16.37 1.12 0.70
CA ASN A 45 17.38 0.97 -0.35
C ASN A 45 17.19 -0.31 -1.20
N LYS A 46 16.53 -1.36 -0.66
CA LYS A 46 16.46 -2.69 -1.30
C LYS A 46 15.35 -2.83 -2.33
N THR A 47 14.15 -2.36 -2.03
CA THR A 47 12.97 -2.51 -2.89
C THR A 47 12.10 -1.27 -2.84
N ILE A 48 11.45 -0.96 -3.95
CA ILE A 48 10.50 0.16 -4.04
C ILE A 48 9.20 -0.22 -3.32
N ASP A 49 8.72 -1.44 -3.53
CA ASP A 49 7.58 -2.00 -2.81
C ASP A 49 7.95 -2.51 -1.41
N ILE A 50 6.93 -2.58 -0.55
CA ILE A 50 6.99 -3.15 0.80
C ILE A 50 5.75 -4.00 1.06
N HIS A 51 5.93 -5.12 1.75
CA HIS A 51 4.81 -5.95 2.19
C HIS A 51 4.05 -5.27 3.33
N VAL A 52 2.73 -5.37 3.37
CA VAL A 52 1.90 -4.71 4.40
C VAL A 52 2.32 -5.09 5.83
N SER A 53 2.62 -6.36 6.08
CA SER A 53 3.11 -6.80 7.40
C SER A 53 4.49 -6.25 7.75
N GLU A 54 5.35 -6.02 6.76
CA GLU A 54 6.68 -5.46 6.98
C GLU A 54 6.58 -3.97 7.30
N LEU A 55 5.64 -3.25 6.66
CA LEU A 55 5.35 -1.87 6.99
C LEU A 55 4.85 -1.74 8.44
N GLU A 56 3.90 -2.58 8.85
CA GLU A 56 3.40 -2.60 10.23
C GLU A 56 4.50 -2.97 11.23
N GLU A 57 5.38 -3.92 10.88
CA GLU A 57 6.54 -4.25 11.71
C GLU A 57 7.48 -3.04 11.86
N LEU A 58 7.78 -2.32 10.77
CA LEU A 58 8.63 -1.14 10.80
C LEU A 58 8.00 -0.01 11.63
N LYS A 59 6.70 0.26 11.48
CA LYS A 59 5.98 1.25 12.31
C LYS A 59 6.11 0.92 13.79
N ASN A 60 5.81 -0.33 14.15
CA ASN A 60 5.86 -0.80 15.52
C ASN A 60 7.27 -0.74 16.11
N LEU A 61 8.25 -1.27 15.39
CA LEU A 61 9.62 -1.38 15.84
C LEU A 61 10.27 0.01 15.99
N THR A 62 10.08 0.88 14.99
CA THR A 62 10.90 2.09 14.87
C THR A 62 10.30 3.33 15.51
N ILE A 63 8.98 3.34 15.77
CA ILE A 63 8.27 4.51 16.32
C ILE A 63 7.42 4.10 17.52
N LEU A 64 6.47 3.18 17.35
CA LEU A 64 5.44 2.95 18.37
C LEU A 64 5.98 2.29 19.65
N THR A 65 6.87 1.29 19.53
CA THR A 65 7.44 0.61 20.70
C THR A 65 8.29 1.55 21.56
N PRO A 66 9.24 2.34 21.00
CA PRO A 66 9.97 3.35 21.78
C PRO A 66 9.04 4.35 22.48
N LEU A 67 8.01 4.84 21.79
CA LEU A 67 7.08 5.81 22.37
C LEU A 67 6.18 5.19 23.45
N THR A 68 5.76 3.95 23.27
CA THR A 68 4.97 3.20 24.27
C THR A 68 5.78 3.03 25.55
N THR A 69 7.06 2.66 25.43
CA THR A 69 7.95 2.45 26.58
C THR A 69 8.14 3.73 27.39
N ILE A 70 8.28 4.88 26.72
CA ILE A 70 8.63 6.15 27.38
C ILE A 70 7.39 6.93 27.85
N PHE A 71 6.35 6.99 27.02
CA PHE A 71 5.19 7.87 27.24
C PHE A 71 3.89 7.12 27.55
N GLY A 72 3.88 5.79 27.44
CA GLY A 72 2.72 4.94 27.65
C GLY A 72 1.84 4.73 26.40
N ALA A 73 0.88 3.82 26.53
CA ALA A 73 0.04 3.36 25.43
C ALA A 73 -0.85 4.46 24.81
N GLU A 74 -1.29 5.45 25.59
CA GLU A 74 -2.16 6.51 25.08
C GLU A 74 -1.45 7.37 24.00
N ILE A 75 -0.23 7.84 24.30
CA ILE A 75 0.56 8.62 23.34
C ILE A 75 0.92 7.78 22.12
N ALA A 76 1.29 6.51 22.32
CA ALA A 76 1.60 5.62 21.21
C ALA A 76 0.40 5.40 20.28
N ALA A 77 -0.80 5.18 20.84
CA ALA A 77 -2.03 5.02 20.04
C ALA A 77 -2.39 6.29 19.25
N ARG A 78 -2.21 7.47 19.86
CA ARG A 78 -2.38 8.76 19.17
C ARG A 78 -1.39 8.92 18.00
N VAL A 79 -0.14 8.52 18.20
CA VAL A 79 0.88 8.55 17.13
C VAL A 79 0.59 7.51 16.05
N GLU A 80 0.06 6.34 16.41
CA GLU A 80 -0.38 5.33 15.44
C GLU A 80 -1.46 5.87 14.50
N LEU A 81 -2.50 6.50 15.06
CA LEU A 81 -3.54 7.16 14.28
C LEU A 81 -2.97 8.25 13.35
N PHE A 82 -1.99 9.02 13.84
CA PHE A 82 -1.28 10.00 13.03
C PHE A 82 -0.51 9.36 11.86
N LEU A 83 0.22 8.27 12.12
CA LEU A 83 0.95 7.56 11.06
C LEU A 83 0.00 7.03 9.99
N ASP A 84 -1.11 6.43 10.40
CA ASP A 84 -2.11 5.89 9.48
C ASP A 84 -2.76 6.99 8.63
N ASP A 85 -3.10 8.13 9.23
CA ASP A 85 -3.68 9.26 8.51
C ASP A 85 -2.67 9.89 7.53
N VAL A 86 -1.40 10.03 7.93
CA VAL A 86 -0.33 10.51 7.05
C VAL A 86 -0.15 9.59 5.85
N ILE A 87 -0.09 8.27 6.06
CA ILE A 87 0.07 7.27 5.00
C ILE A 87 -1.11 7.33 4.03
N LYS A 88 -2.33 7.37 4.57
CA LYS A 88 -3.55 7.47 3.78
C LYS A 88 -3.57 8.75 2.94
N CYS A 89 -3.33 9.91 3.55
CA CYS A 89 -3.28 11.19 2.85
C CYS A 89 -2.17 11.22 1.80
N TYR A 90 -1.04 10.56 2.07
CA TYR A 90 0.06 10.47 1.12
C TYR A 90 -0.35 9.72 -0.15
N PHE A 91 -0.96 8.55 -0.04
CA PHE A 91 -1.42 7.80 -1.22
C PHE A 91 -2.56 8.50 -1.96
N ILE A 92 -3.51 9.12 -1.26
CA ILE A 92 -4.54 9.97 -1.88
C ILE A 92 -3.89 11.10 -2.68
N TRP A 93 -2.83 11.72 -2.14
CA TRP A 93 -2.13 12.79 -2.85
C TRP A 93 -1.45 12.32 -4.13
N ILE A 94 -0.76 11.18 -4.10
CA ILE A 94 -0.11 10.61 -5.29
C ILE A 94 -1.16 10.26 -6.35
N GLU A 95 -2.32 9.75 -5.92
CA GLU A 95 -3.47 9.48 -6.80
C GLU A 95 -3.94 10.75 -7.52
N ASP A 96 -4.16 11.83 -6.77
CA ASP A 96 -4.70 13.11 -7.29
C ASP A 96 -3.66 13.93 -8.09
N HIS A 97 -2.37 13.69 -7.84
CA HIS A 97 -1.25 14.46 -8.42
C HIS A 97 -0.14 13.54 -8.93
N PRO A 98 -0.39 12.73 -9.97
CA PRO A 98 0.63 11.84 -10.50
C PRO A 98 1.78 12.65 -11.10
N LEU A 99 3.00 12.15 -10.89
CA LEU A 99 4.25 12.76 -11.37
C LEU A 99 4.84 11.92 -12.51
N ASP A 100 3.97 11.45 -13.40
CA ASP A 100 4.40 10.72 -14.59
C ASP A 100 5.23 11.61 -15.53
N GLY A 101 6.30 11.05 -16.07
CA GLY A 101 7.30 11.78 -16.86
C GLY A 101 8.07 12.82 -16.06
N VAL A 102 8.09 12.80 -14.73
CA VAL A 102 8.83 13.78 -13.92
C VAL A 102 10.10 13.14 -13.35
N SER A 103 11.23 13.83 -13.51
CA SER A 103 12.51 13.43 -12.92
C SER A 103 12.50 13.57 -11.39
N VAL A 104 13.46 12.93 -10.72
CA VAL A 104 13.60 13.03 -9.26
C VAL A 104 14.05 14.42 -8.84
N GLU A 105 14.94 15.07 -9.61
CA GLU A 105 15.36 16.45 -9.34
C GLU A 105 14.20 17.44 -9.44
N ASP A 106 13.37 17.31 -10.47
CA ASP A 106 12.23 18.20 -10.67
C ASP A 106 11.17 18.00 -9.60
N ALA A 107 10.87 16.74 -9.25
CA ALA A 107 9.97 16.42 -8.14
C ALA A 107 10.49 16.99 -6.81
N ASN A 108 11.80 16.87 -6.53
CA ASN A 108 12.41 17.47 -5.34
C ASN A 108 12.25 19.00 -5.32
N THR A 109 12.47 19.67 -6.45
CA THR A 109 12.29 21.11 -6.58
C THR A 109 10.84 21.51 -6.29
N LEU A 110 9.87 20.73 -6.81
CA LEU A 110 8.46 20.92 -6.55
C LEU A 110 8.13 20.76 -5.07
N PHE A 111 8.58 19.68 -4.42
CA PHE A 111 8.35 19.46 -2.98
C PHE A 111 8.98 20.55 -2.12
N GLN A 112 10.20 20.99 -2.42
CA GLN A 112 10.89 22.04 -1.66
C GLN A 112 10.24 23.41 -1.83
N THR A 113 9.82 23.75 -3.06
CA THR A 113 9.18 25.04 -3.36
C THR A 113 7.82 25.15 -2.70
N THR A 114 7.10 24.03 -2.66
CA THR A 114 5.77 23.96 -2.04
C THR A 114 5.86 23.84 -0.53
N GLY A 115 6.81 23.06 0.01
CA GLY A 115 6.81 22.66 1.42
C GLY A 115 5.80 21.54 1.69
N TYR A 116 5.50 20.71 0.68
CA TYR A 116 4.44 19.71 0.73
C TYR A 116 4.58 18.75 1.92
N PHE A 117 5.77 18.18 2.13
CA PHE A 117 5.96 17.18 3.18
C PHE A 117 5.93 17.80 4.58
N GLU A 118 6.46 19.02 4.72
CA GLU A 118 6.38 19.78 5.95
C GLU A 118 4.92 20.03 6.34
N ASP A 119 4.10 20.48 5.40
CA ASP A 119 2.67 20.72 5.64
C ASP A 119 1.89 19.42 5.87
N LEU A 120 2.16 18.37 5.09
CA LEU A 120 1.53 17.04 5.28
C LEU A 120 1.79 16.55 6.71
N LEU A 121 3.04 16.57 7.16
CA LEU A 121 3.41 16.04 8.47
C LEU A 121 2.88 16.92 9.61
N ILE A 122 3.06 18.24 9.52
CA ILE A 122 2.66 19.14 10.61
C ILE A 122 1.14 19.23 10.71
N SER A 123 0.42 19.41 9.59
CA SER A 123 -1.04 19.55 9.62
C SER A 123 -1.74 18.32 10.21
N ARG A 124 -1.23 17.12 9.91
CA ARG A 124 -1.75 15.85 10.45
C ARG A 124 -1.37 15.65 11.91
N PHE A 125 -0.18 16.10 12.30
CA PHE A 125 0.29 16.01 13.68
C PHE A 125 -0.58 16.83 14.65
N VAL A 126 -1.03 18.02 14.21
CA VAL A 126 -1.89 18.91 15.01
C VAL A 126 -3.37 18.81 14.65
N MET A 127 -3.76 17.87 13.79
CA MET A 127 -5.15 17.65 13.39
C MET A 127 -5.99 17.26 14.61
N GLU A 128 -7.23 17.73 14.65
CA GLU A 128 -8.18 17.35 15.69
C GLU A 128 -8.91 16.06 15.32
N ASP A 129 -9.16 15.21 16.32
CA ASP A 129 -9.98 14.01 16.19
C ASP A 129 -11.49 14.34 16.23
N TYR A 130 -12.34 13.32 16.19
CA TYR A 130 -13.80 13.48 16.24
C TYR A 130 -14.30 14.20 17.51
N TYR A 131 -13.49 14.20 18.58
CA TYR A 131 -13.78 14.85 19.85
C TYR A 131 -13.12 16.24 19.97
N ASN A 132 -12.64 16.80 18.85
CA ASN A 132 -11.88 18.05 18.77
C ASN A 132 -10.56 18.04 19.57
N GLN A 133 -9.99 16.86 19.85
CA GLN A 133 -8.69 16.76 20.50
C GLN A 133 -7.59 16.69 19.46
N LYS A 134 -6.55 17.50 19.61
CA LYS A 134 -5.37 17.41 18.74
C LYS A 134 -4.72 16.02 18.91
N LEU A 135 -4.54 15.34 17.78
CA LEU A 135 -4.18 13.94 17.72
C LEU A 135 -2.89 13.67 18.51
N CYS A 136 -1.78 14.32 18.14
CA CYS A 136 -0.49 14.14 18.82
C CYS A 136 -0.21 15.21 19.90
N VAL A 137 -1.14 16.11 20.20
CA VAL A 137 -0.96 17.18 21.20
C VAL A 137 -2.19 17.23 22.11
N PRO A 138 -2.44 16.18 22.91
CA PRO A 138 -3.67 16.06 23.68
C PRO A 138 -3.83 17.15 24.75
N ASP A 139 -5.02 17.27 25.31
CA ASP A 139 -5.34 18.27 26.33
C ASP A 139 -4.36 18.22 27.51
N GLY A 140 -3.86 19.40 27.89
CA GLY A 140 -2.85 19.54 28.94
C GLY A 140 -1.41 19.26 28.50
N VAL A 141 -1.16 19.04 27.21
CA VAL A 141 0.19 19.05 26.61
C VAL A 141 0.42 20.39 25.91
N ASN A 142 1.44 21.11 26.35
CA ASN A 142 1.93 22.31 25.68
C ASN A 142 3.15 21.99 24.82
N LEU A 143 3.25 22.62 23.65
CA LEU A 143 4.44 22.55 22.81
C LEU A 143 5.56 23.38 23.46
N THR A 144 6.29 22.74 24.38
CA THR A 144 7.22 23.35 25.34
C THR A 144 8.27 24.25 24.70
N LEU A 145 8.75 23.92 23.49
CA LEU A 145 9.87 24.64 22.85
C LEU A 145 9.44 25.59 21.74
N LEU A 146 8.16 25.62 21.37
CA LEU A 146 7.65 26.52 20.33
C LEU A 146 7.21 27.90 20.87
N SER A 147 7.09 28.03 22.19
CA SER A 147 6.81 29.30 22.87
C SER A 147 7.94 29.61 23.84
N LYS A 148 8.42 30.86 23.77
CA LYS A 148 9.43 31.36 24.71
C LYS A 148 8.94 31.25 26.16
N ASP A 149 7.68 31.57 26.41
CA ASP A 149 7.08 31.55 27.75
C ASP A 149 7.01 30.11 28.29
N HIS A 150 6.64 29.13 27.45
CA HIS A 150 6.62 27.72 27.86
C HIS A 150 8.03 27.18 28.12
N ALA A 151 9.01 27.57 27.29
CA ALA A 151 10.40 27.18 27.49
C ALA A 151 10.98 27.79 28.77
N GLU A 152 10.70 29.05 29.05
CA GLU A 152 11.10 29.73 30.29
C GLU A 152 10.43 29.11 31.52
N ALA A 153 9.13 28.83 31.46
CA ALA A 153 8.42 28.12 32.51
C ALA A 153 9.06 26.75 32.79
N PHE A 154 9.46 26.01 31.76
CA PHE A 154 10.17 24.75 31.94
C PHE A 154 11.56 24.92 32.57
N ILE A 155 12.34 25.92 32.14
CA ILE A 155 13.67 26.21 32.70
C ILE A 155 13.59 26.49 34.21
N LEU A 156 12.51 27.12 34.68
CA LEU A 156 12.30 27.39 36.11
C LEU A 156 12.05 26.13 36.95
N LEU A 157 11.61 25.03 36.33
CA LEU A 157 11.39 23.75 37.02
C LEU A 157 12.67 22.95 37.25
N LEU A 158 13.76 23.30 36.55
CA LEU A 158 15.04 22.61 36.64
C LEU A 158 15.91 23.26 37.73
N ASP A 159 16.79 22.49 38.36
CA ASP A 159 17.78 22.99 39.33
C ASP A 159 19.19 23.06 38.74
N HIS A 160 19.52 22.09 37.88
CA HIS A 160 20.86 21.98 37.31
C HIS A 160 21.10 23.00 36.20
N LYS A 161 22.19 23.78 36.34
CA LYS A 161 22.59 24.79 35.35
C LYS A 161 22.76 24.22 33.95
N GLU A 162 23.39 23.06 33.81
CA GLU A 162 23.61 22.40 32.52
C GLU A 162 22.29 22.03 31.83
N ALA A 163 21.31 21.54 32.58
CA ALA A 163 19.99 21.22 32.06
C ALA A 163 19.25 22.49 31.58
N LYS A 164 19.32 23.58 32.36
CA LYS A 164 18.77 24.89 31.97
C LYS A 164 19.41 25.40 30.68
N ASP A 165 20.74 25.35 30.59
CA ASP A 165 21.48 25.83 29.42
C ASP A 165 21.14 25.00 28.18
N ARG A 166 21.01 23.68 28.32
CA ARG A 166 20.59 22.80 27.23
C ARG A 166 19.16 23.10 26.74
N VAL A 167 18.21 23.34 27.64
CA VAL A 167 16.85 23.77 27.24
C VAL A 167 16.86 25.10 26.49
N ARG A 168 17.71 26.05 26.89
CA ARG A 168 17.89 27.32 26.14
C ARG A 168 18.46 27.07 24.74
N LEU A 169 19.38 26.12 24.59
CA LEU A 169 19.89 25.72 23.27
C LEU A 169 18.80 25.08 22.42
N TRP A 170 17.91 24.29 23.02
CA TRP A 170 16.77 23.72 22.31
C TRP A 170 15.75 24.76 21.86
N ALA A 171 15.36 25.67 22.75
CA ALA A 171 14.41 26.74 22.44
C ALA A 171 14.95 27.73 21.40
N SER A 172 16.28 27.88 21.31
CA SER A 172 16.94 28.71 20.28
C SER A 172 17.30 27.93 19.00
N GLU A 173 16.86 26.67 18.89
CA GLU A 173 17.12 25.79 17.75
C GLU A 173 18.60 25.46 17.47
N LYS A 174 19.51 25.80 18.38
CA LYS A 174 20.94 25.50 18.25
C LYS A 174 21.25 24.02 18.47
N GLU A 175 20.40 23.34 19.25
CA GLU A 175 20.46 21.90 19.52
C GLU A 175 19.03 21.34 19.43
N ARG A 176 18.87 20.07 19.04
CA ARG A 176 17.56 19.39 19.04
C ARG A 176 17.48 18.41 20.23
N PRO A 177 16.38 18.37 21.01
CA PRO A 177 16.27 17.53 22.21
C PRO A 177 16.42 16.04 21.90
N SER A 178 17.35 15.33 22.54
CA SER A 178 17.41 13.87 22.36
C SER A 178 16.35 13.16 23.20
N LEU A 179 15.70 12.15 22.64
CA LEU A 179 14.68 11.36 23.34
C LEU A 179 15.25 10.65 24.58
N LYS A 180 16.51 10.18 24.53
CA LYS A 180 17.23 9.61 25.69
C LYS A 180 17.44 10.59 26.83
N TYR A 181 17.73 11.84 26.48
CA TYR A 181 17.94 12.87 27.49
C TYR A 181 16.60 13.35 28.07
N VAL A 182 15.55 13.47 27.24
CA VAL A 182 14.22 13.89 27.68
C VAL A 182 13.56 12.86 28.60
N GLU A 183 13.75 11.56 28.37
CA GLU A 183 13.23 10.48 29.22
C GLU A 183 13.61 10.70 30.70
N ASN A 184 14.87 11.10 30.95
CA ASN A 184 15.44 11.21 32.28
C ASN A 184 15.51 12.67 32.78
N ILE A 185 14.86 13.63 32.10
CA ILE A 185 15.05 15.06 32.40
C ILE A 185 14.56 15.48 33.78
N GLU A 186 13.61 14.74 34.35
CA GLU A 186 13.03 15.03 35.67
C GLU A 186 14.03 14.85 36.82
N GLN A 187 15.10 14.06 36.62
CA GLN A 187 16.17 13.91 37.61
C GLN A 187 16.92 15.23 37.89
N PHE A 188 16.79 16.21 37.00
CA PHE A 188 17.41 17.53 37.11
C PHE A 188 16.49 18.58 37.72
N ALA A 189 15.30 18.21 38.17
CA ALA A 189 14.33 19.08 38.84
C ALA A 189 14.25 18.76 40.34
N SER A 190 13.75 19.72 41.14
CA SER A 190 13.58 19.45 42.57
C SER A 190 12.55 18.34 42.78
N PRO A 191 12.80 17.40 43.72
CA PRO A 191 11.80 16.41 44.10
C PRO A 191 10.52 17.13 44.56
N SER A 192 9.35 16.66 44.13
CA SER A 192 7.99 17.14 44.51
C SER A 192 7.32 18.28 43.72
N ILE A 193 7.92 18.82 42.64
CA ILE A 193 7.30 19.94 41.90
C ILE A 193 6.09 19.51 41.05
N LEU A 194 6.17 18.36 40.36
CA LEU A 194 5.13 17.87 39.46
C LEU A 194 4.81 16.40 39.72
N GLY A 195 3.55 16.01 39.49
CA GLY A 195 3.14 14.61 39.47
C GLY A 195 3.62 13.87 38.22
N SER A 196 3.62 12.54 38.25
CA SER A 196 4.08 11.70 37.14
C SER A 196 3.39 12.01 35.80
N LYS A 197 2.07 12.22 35.82
CA LYS A 197 1.30 12.60 34.62
C LYS A 197 1.73 13.95 34.04
N GLN A 198 2.01 14.94 34.89
CA GLN A 198 2.45 16.26 34.46
C GLN A 198 3.86 16.21 33.85
N TRP A 199 4.76 15.44 34.46
CA TRP A 199 6.08 15.16 33.89
C TRP A 199 5.98 14.48 32.53
N ASN A 200 5.11 13.47 32.39
CA ASN A 200 4.90 12.79 31.12
C ASN A 200 4.41 13.76 30.03
N ASN A 201 3.42 14.60 30.35
CA ASN A 201 2.91 15.63 29.44
C ASN A 201 3.99 16.63 29.02
N LEU A 202 4.86 17.05 29.95
CA LEU A 202 5.95 17.98 29.68
C LEU A 202 7.03 17.35 28.80
N LYS A 203 7.44 16.11 29.09
CA LYS A 203 8.39 15.33 28.28
C LYS A 203 7.85 15.12 26.87
N TRP A 204 6.58 14.74 26.73
CA TRP A 204 5.93 14.63 25.43
C TRP A 204 5.86 15.98 24.71
N GLY A 205 5.51 17.06 25.42
CA GLY A 205 5.50 18.42 24.87
C GLY A 205 6.85 18.86 24.27
N ILE A 206 7.97 18.43 24.87
CA ILE A 206 9.33 18.66 24.33
C ILE A 206 9.54 17.88 23.03
N ILE A 207 9.17 16.60 22.99
CA ILE A 207 9.35 15.73 21.81
C ILE A 207 8.39 16.11 20.68
N ALA A 208 7.15 16.48 20.99
CA ALA A 208 6.19 17.03 20.04
C ALA A 208 6.69 18.36 19.46
N SER A 209 7.30 19.22 20.28
CA SER A 209 7.96 20.43 19.78
C SER A 209 9.10 20.09 18.83
N ARG A 210 9.98 19.16 19.23
CA ARG A 210 11.08 18.68 18.37
C ARG A 210 10.56 18.17 17.01
N PHE A 211 9.48 17.41 17.01
CA PHE A 211 8.85 16.91 15.78
C PHE A 211 8.49 18.08 14.85
N ILE A 212 7.74 19.06 15.37
CA ILE A 212 7.32 20.24 14.59
C ILE A 212 8.55 21.03 14.10
N MET A 213 9.51 21.30 14.98
CA MET A 213 10.74 22.01 14.62
C MET A 213 11.57 21.28 13.53
N SER A 214 11.43 19.95 13.41
CA SER A 214 12.11 19.17 12.37
C SER A 214 11.57 19.45 10.96
N PHE A 215 10.34 19.98 10.87
CA PHE A 215 9.65 20.29 9.61
C PHE A 215 9.30 21.78 9.47
N HIS A 216 9.50 22.59 10.50
CA HIS A 216 9.13 24.02 10.50
C HIS A 216 10.23 24.96 9.96
N SER A 217 11.21 24.45 9.19
CA SER A 217 12.34 25.25 8.68
C SER A 217 11.95 26.34 7.66
N ASN A 218 10.73 26.30 7.11
CA ASN A 218 10.23 27.30 6.18
C ASN A 218 9.21 28.23 6.84
N LYS A 219 9.57 29.51 7.00
CA LYS A 219 8.72 30.62 7.49
C LYS A 219 7.46 30.93 6.64
N LYS A 220 7.09 30.04 5.72
CA LYS A 220 5.94 30.18 4.81
C LYS A 220 4.78 29.25 5.19
N MET A 221 4.70 28.83 6.45
CA MET A 221 3.61 27.98 6.91
C MET A 221 2.34 28.81 7.04
N GLY A 222 1.49 28.75 6.01
CA GLY A 222 0.24 29.48 5.94
C GLY A 222 -0.61 29.03 4.76
N LEU A 223 -1.64 28.22 5.06
CA LEU A 223 -2.77 27.88 4.18
C LEU A 223 -2.39 27.24 2.84
N VAL A 224 -1.74 26.07 2.85
CA VAL A 224 -0.99 25.61 1.66
C VAL A 224 -1.54 24.37 0.93
N ILE A 225 -2.57 23.65 1.41
CA ILE A 225 -3.08 22.47 0.66
C ILE A 225 -3.63 22.87 -0.73
N GLN A 226 -4.38 23.97 -0.83
CA GLN A 226 -4.89 24.45 -2.13
C GLN A 226 -3.77 25.03 -3.03
N ARG A 227 -2.74 25.66 -2.43
CA ARG A 227 -1.57 26.17 -3.18
C ARG A 227 -0.71 25.04 -3.72
N HIS A 228 -0.57 23.93 -2.98
CA HIS A 228 0.11 22.72 -3.44
C HIS A 228 -0.58 22.17 -4.67
N SER A 229 -1.88 21.91 -4.61
CA SER A 229 -2.60 21.27 -5.71
C SER A 229 -2.51 22.08 -7.01
N HIS A 230 -2.67 23.41 -6.93
CA HIS A 230 -2.53 24.27 -8.10
C HIS A 230 -1.11 24.22 -8.69
N THR A 231 -0.08 24.24 -7.84
CA THR A 231 1.32 24.20 -8.29
C THR A 231 1.66 22.86 -8.93
N PHE A 232 1.25 21.74 -8.34
CA PHE A 232 1.42 20.40 -8.90
C PHE A 232 0.70 20.25 -10.24
N LYS A 233 -0.57 20.68 -10.34
CA LYS A 233 -1.33 20.63 -11.59
C LYS A 233 -0.73 21.50 -12.69
N SER A 234 -0.24 22.69 -12.33
CA SER A 234 0.47 23.59 -13.26
C SER A 234 1.77 22.96 -13.77
N PHE A 235 2.52 22.33 -12.87
CA PHE A 235 3.74 21.60 -13.21
C PHE A 235 3.45 20.42 -14.15
N GLN A 236 2.46 19.59 -13.80
CA GLN A 236 2.03 18.46 -14.62
C GLN A 236 1.55 18.89 -16.02
N SER A 237 0.79 19.98 -16.10
CA SER A 237 0.31 20.52 -17.39
C SER A 237 1.46 20.96 -18.29
N LYS A 238 2.52 21.56 -17.71
CA LYS A 238 3.73 21.91 -18.47
C LYS A 238 4.45 20.64 -18.94
N ASN A 239 4.58 19.66 -18.07
CA ASN A 239 5.29 18.43 -18.39
C ASN A 239 4.58 17.57 -19.45
N ALA A 240 3.25 17.54 -19.41
CA ALA A 240 2.44 16.84 -20.41
C ALA A 240 2.66 17.33 -21.85
N ASN A 241 3.07 18.60 -22.02
CA ASN A 241 3.40 19.16 -23.33
C ASN A 241 4.78 18.73 -23.85
N ASN A 242 5.67 18.29 -22.97
CA ASN A 242 7.03 17.89 -23.34
C ASN A 242 7.08 16.49 -23.98
N HIS A 243 6.01 15.70 -23.85
CA HIS A 243 5.96 14.28 -24.27
C HIS A 243 4.79 13.97 -25.21
N LEU A 244 4.44 14.92 -26.09
CA LEU A 244 3.29 14.79 -27.01
C LEU A 244 3.41 13.58 -27.96
N GLU A 245 4.61 13.26 -28.46
CA GLU A 245 4.83 12.13 -29.37
C GLU A 245 4.55 10.79 -28.69
N ILE A 246 5.09 10.60 -27.48
CA ILE A 246 4.81 9.43 -26.62
C ILE A 246 3.30 9.31 -26.35
N LYS A 247 2.66 10.42 -25.99
CA LYS A 247 1.21 10.47 -25.74
C LYS A 247 0.39 10.07 -26.98
N SER A 248 0.81 10.50 -28.17
CA SER A 248 0.18 10.11 -29.43
C SER A 248 0.23 8.60 -29.64
N HIS A 249 1.39 7.98 -29.44
CA HIS A 249 1.56 6.53 -29.55
C HIS A 249 0.76 5.76 -28.49
N ILE A 250 0.75 6.24 -27.23
CA ILE A 250 -0.08 5.66 -26.16
C ILE A 250 -1.55 5.68 -26.57
N ASN A 251 -2.07 6.82 -27.03
CA ASN A 251 -3.46 6.95 -27.45
C ASN A 251 -3.80 6.03 -28.63
N ALA A 252 -2.89 5.89 -29.60
CA ALA A 252 -3.08 4.99 -30.74
C ALA A 252 -3.19 3.52 -30.29
N ILE A 253 -2.29 3.07 -29.40
CA ILE A 253 -2.33 1.71 -28.86
C ILE A 253 -3.59 1.49 -28.02
N PHE A 254 -3.96 2.47 -27.18
CA PHE A 254 -5.17 2.40 -26.38
C PHE A 254 -6.43 2.31 -27.24
N ALA A 255 -6.50 3.08 -28.33
CA ALA A 255 -7.59 2.99 -29.30
C ALA A 255 -7.67 1.59 -29.93
N GLU A 256 -6.54 0.99 -30.34
CA GLU A 256 -6.55 -0.38 -30.87
C GLU A 256 -7.09 -1.39 -29.85
N PHE A 257 -6.69 -1.31 -28.57
CA PHE A 257 -7.20 -2.23 -27.56
C PHE A 257 -8.66 -1.97 -27.19
N LYS A 258 -9.12 -0.72 -27.20
CA LYS A 258 -10.48 -0.35 -26.81
C LYS A 258 -11.49 -0.57 -27.95
N GLU A 259 -11.22 -0.03 -29.13
CA GLU A 259 -12.15 -0.04 -30.27
C GLU A 259 -12.34 -1.44 -30.84
N LYS A 260 -11.29 -2.28 -30.82
CA LYS A 260 -11.35 -3.68 -31.24
C LYS A 260 -11.43 -4.66 -30.08
N GLY A 261 -11.69 -4.17 -28.87
CA GLY A 261 -11.74 -4.98 -27.65
C GLY A 261 -12.78 -6.10 -27.71
N GLY A 262 -13.92 -5.85 -28.38
CA GLY A 262 -15.00 -6.83 -28.57
C GLY A 262 -15.01 -7.55 -29.93
N MET A 263 -14.00 -7.31 -30.78
CA MET A 263 -13.91 -7.90 -32.12
C MET A 263 -12.89 -9.03 -32.15
N LYS A 264 -13.12 -10.01 -33.02
CA LYS A 264 -12.12 -11.06 -33.31
C LYS A 264 -10.88 -10.41 -33.93
N LYS A 265 -9.71 -10.68 -33.35
CA LYS A 265 -8.44 -10.11 -33.83
C LYS A 265 -7.88 -10.95 -34.97
N THR A 266 -7.19 -10.27 -35.87
CA THR A 266 -6.52 -10.83 -37.04
C THR A 266 -5.01 -10.74 -36.91
N ASP A 267 -4.26 -11.43 -37.79
CA ASP A 267 -2.81 -11.28 -37.87
C ASP A 267 -2.38 -9.85 -38.24
N SER A 268 -3.20 -9.14 -39.03
CA SER A 268 -2.97 -7.72 -39.35
C SER A 268 -3.07 -6.83 -38.10
N ASP A 269 -4.01 -7.12 -37.20
CA ASP A 269 -4.10 -6.40 -35.92
C ASP A 269 -2.87 -6.64 -35.05
N ARG A 270 -2.35 -7.88 -35.05
CA ARG A 270 -1.12 -8.24 -34.34
C ARG A 270 0.06 -7.43 -34.86
N GLU A 271 0.30 -7.44 -36.17
CA GLU A 271 1.38 -6.69 -36.82
C GLU A 271 1.28 -5.19 -36.56
N ARG A 272 0.06 -4.65 -36.56
CA ARG A 272 -0.20 -3.23 -36.29
C ARG A 272 0.16 -2.86 -34.85
N VAL A 273 -0.24 -3.66 -33.86
CA VAL A 273 0.13 -3.41 -32.46
C VAL A 273 1.64 -3.56 -32.26
N ASP A 274 2.29 -4.55 -32.88
CA ASP A 274 3.75 -4.70 -32.85
C ASP A 274 4.48 -3.48 -33.47
N PHE A 275 3.96 -2.92 -34.56
CA PHE A 275 4.48 -1.67 -35.13
C PHE A 275 4.32 -0.49 -34.17
N LEU A 276 3.14 -0.30 -33.59
CA LEU A 276 2.89 0.78 -32.63
C LEU A 276 3.76 0.66 -31.37
N LEU A 277 3.93 -0.55 -30.83
CA LEU A 277 4.79 -0.82 -29.68
C LEU A 277 6.26 -0.51 -29.98
N ARG A 278 6.76 -0.85 -31.18
CA ARG A 278 8.13 -0.50 -31.61
C ARG A 278 8.33 1.01 -31.67
N ASN A 279 7.37 1.75 -32.21
CA ASN A 279 7.45 3.21 -32.27
C ASN A 279 7.38 3.84 -30.89
N LEU A 280 6.46 3.38 -30.03
CA LEU A 280 6.39 3.84 -28.63
C LEU A 280 7.73 3.61 -27.91
N LYS A 281 8.32 2.41 -28.07
CA LYS A 281 9.61 2.10 -27.47
C LYS A 281 10.72 3.02 -27.99
N TYR A 282 10.77 3.24 -29.30
CA TYR A 282 11.73 4.15 -29.92
C TYR A 282 11.63 5.56 -29.34
N GLU A 283 10.42 6.10 -29.17
CA GLU A 283 10.23 7.43 -28.58
C GLU A 283 10.59 7.47 -27.09
N ILE A 284 10.26 6.44 -26.32
CA ILE A 284 10.66 6.34 -24.91
C ILE A 284 12.18 6.28 -24.76
N ASP A 285 12.86 5.51 -25.62
CA ASP A 285 14.31 5.33 -25.57
C ASP A 285 15.09 6.61 -25.94
N LYS A 286 14.44 7.64 -26.52
CA LYS A 286 15.04 8.98 -26.74
C LYS A 286 15.12 9.82 -25.47
N ILE A 287 14.30 9.51 -24.47
CA ILE A 287 14.20 10.29 -23.23
C ILE A 287 15.10 9.66 -22.18
N ALA A 288 15.61 10.49 -21.27
CA ALA A 288 16.42 10.00 -20.17
C ALA A 288 15.60 9.04 -19.27
N PRO A 289 16.19 7.90 -18.81
CA PRO A 289 15.44 6.87 -18.07
C PRO A 289 14.81 7.34 -16.75
N ASP A 290 15.31 8.43 -16.16
CA ASP A 290 14.84 9.04 -14.92
C ASP A 290 13.40 9.58 -15.00
N TYR A 291 12.93 9.92 -16.20
CA TYR A 291 11.54 10.30 -16.48
C TYR A 291 10.56 9.14 -16.22
N GLY A 292 11.04 7.89 -16.30
CA GLY A 292 10.32 6.70 -15.83
C GLY A 292 9.00 6.40 -16.54
N VAL A 293 8.85 6.80 -17.81
CA VAL A 293 7.64 6.56 -18.61
C VAL A 293 7.56 5.16 -19.23
N SER A 294 8.60 4.34 -19.07
CA SER A 294 8.70 3.02 -19.70
C SER A 294 7.69 1.99 -19.19
N TYR A 295 7.09 2.20 -18.01
CA TYR A 295 6.09 1.28 -17.46
C TYR A 295 4.89 1.09 -18.40
N ILE A 296 4.50 2.13 -19.15
CA ILE A 296 3.34 2.08 -20.05
C ILE A 296 3.62 1.22 -21.29
N TYR A 297 4.87 1.23 -21.78
CA TYR A 297 5.31 0.31 -22.80
C TYR A 297 5.23 -1.13 -22.30
N HIS A 298 5.77 -1.40 -21.10
CA HIS A 298 5.75 -2.73 -20.51
C HIS A 298 4.32 -3.23 -20.30
N GLN A 299 3.41 -2.39 -19.84
CA GLN A 299 1.99 -2.72 -19.71
C GLN A 299 1.36 -3.09 -21.07
N PHE A 300 1.51 -2.25 -22.10
CA PHE A 300 0.93 -2.55 -23.41
C PHE A 300 1.58 -3.78 -24.07
N ARG A 301 2.88 -3.96 -23.87
CA ARG A 301 3.61 -5.14 -24.33
C ARG A 301 3.08 -6.39 -23.64
N ALA A 302 2.89 -6.35 -22.32
CA ALA A 302 2.33 -7.45 -21.55
C ALA A 302 0.93 -7.83 -22.05
N ARG A 303 0.04 -6.84 -22.23
CA ARG A 303 -1.30 -7.07 -22.77
C ARG A 303 -1.28 -7.65 -24.19
N HIS A 304 -0.37 -7.17 -25.04
CA HIS A 304 -0.16 -7.75 -26.37
C HIS A 304 0.30 -9.21 -26.29
N LEU A 305 1.22 -9.55 -25.38
CA LEU A 305 1.72 -10.91 -25.16
C LEU A 305 0.62 -11.85 -24.63
N VAL A 306 -0.26 -11.37 -23.74
CA VAL A 306 -1.45 -12.12 -23.33
C VAL A 306 -2.29 -12.49 -24.55
N LEU A 307 -2.55 -11.53 -25.44
CA LEU A 307 -3.33 -11.78 -26.67
C LEU A 307 -2.62 -12.71 -27.67
N CYS A 308 -1.30 -12.84 -27.57
CA CYS A 308 -0.47 -13.79 -28.33
C CYS A 308 -0.42 -15.19 -27.70
N GLY A 309 -0.96 -15.39 -26.49
CA GLY A 309 -0.88 -16.66 -25.78
C GLY A 309 0.38 -16.86 -24.92
N ASP A 310 1.30 -15.90 -24.90
CA ASP A 310 2.56 -15.99 -24.15
C ASP A 310 2.41 -15.39 -22.76
N LEU A 311 1.86 -16.19 -21.84
CA LEU A 311 1.56 -15.75 -20.47
C LEU A 311 2.81 -15.61 -19.60
N ASP A 312 3.91 -16.29 -19.92
CA ASP A 312 5.16 -16.19 -19.18
C ASP A 312 5.85 -14.87 -19.47
N ALA A 313 6.04 -14.54 -20.75
CA ALA A 313 6.58 -13.24 -21.14
C ALA A 313 5.66 -12.09 -20.72
N ALA A 314 4.34 -12.27 -20.78
CA ALA A 314 3.40 -11.27 -20.29
C ALA A 314 3.58 -11.00 -18.79
N ASN A 315 3.76 -12.05 -17.96
CA ASN A 315 3.94 -11.90 -16.52
C ASN A 315 5.24 -11.13 -16.17
N GLU A 316 6.32 -11.39 -16.91
CA GLU A 316 7.57 -10.64 -16.76
C GLU A 316 7.41 -9.15 -17.12
N GLU A 317 6.71 -8.85 -18.21
CA GLU A 317 6.45 -7.46 -18.63
C GLU A 317 5.50 -6.75 -17.66
N TYR A 318 4.46 -7.42 -17.14
CA TYR A 318 3.63 -6.86 -16.07
C TYR A 318 4.42 -6.61 -14.78
N THR A 319 5.41 -7.46 -14.45
CA THR A 319 6.30 -7.23 -13.30
C THR A 319 7.08 -5.92 -13.47
N LYS A 320 7.66 -5.69 -14.65
CA LYS A 320 8.38 -4.44 -14.97
C LYS A 320 7.43 -3.23 -14.92
N ALA A 321 6.24 -3.36 -15.50
CA ALA A 321 5.23 -2.30 -15.49
C ALA A 321 4.83 -1.92 -14.06
N PHE A 322 4.57 -2.91 -13.21
CA PHE A 322 4.24 -2.70 -11.81
C PHE A 322 5.36 -1.97 -11.06
N GLU A 323 6.59 -2.51 -11.11
CA GLU A 323 7.74 -1.95 -10.39
C GLU A 323 8.06 -0.51 -10.80
N GLN A 324 7.95 -0.21 -12.10
CA GLN A 324 8.23 1.12 -12.63
C GLN A 324 7.09 2.12 -12.37
N SER A 325 5.84 1.66 -12.17
CA SER A 325 4.69 2.55 -11.92
C SER A 325 4.57 3.03 -10.46
N LEU A 326 5.15 2.29 -9.50
CA LEU A 326 5.06 2.60 -8.07
C LEU A 326 5.67 3.98 -7.76
N TYR A 327 4.96 4.77 -6.94
CA TYR A 327 5.35 6.13 -6.53
C TYR A 327 5.61 7.08 -7.72
N ARG A 328 4.90 6.87 -8.84
CA ARG A 328 4.89 7.74 -10.04
C ARG A 328 3.48 8.13 -10.44
N ASP A 329 2.71 7.15 -10.88
CA ASP A 329 1.34 7.31 -11.35
C ASP A 329 0.42 6.38 -10.57
N HIS A 330 -0.14 6.89 -9.46
CA HIS A 330 -1.15 6.17 -8.69
C HIS A 330 -2.57 6.56 -9.08
N SER A 331 -2.77 7.21 -10.24
CA SER A 331 -4.12 7.47 -10.68
C SER A 331 -4.91 6.15 -10.66
N LYS A 332 -6.12 6.17 -10.07
CA LYS A 332 -6.97 4.97 -9.97
C LYS A 332 -7.19 4.29 -11.32
N ALA A 333 -7.02 5.00 -12.43
CA ALA A 333 -7.14 4.38 -13.75
C ALA A 333 -5.93 3.52 -14.13
N GLN A 334 -4.70 3.91 -13.76
CA GLN A 334 -3.49 3.38 -14.37
C GLN A 334 -2.84 2.27 -13.53
N ILE A 335 -2.41 2.54 -12.30
CA ILE A 335 -1.78 1.51 -11.46
C ILE A 335 -2.76 0.40 -11.08
N GLN A 336 -4.03 0.73 -10.87
CA GLN A 336 -5.08 -0.26 -10.62
C GLN A 336 -5.22 -1.21 -11.80
N LEU A 337 -5.17 -0.69 -13.03
CA LEU A 337 -5.29 -1.49 -14.23
C LEU A 337 -4.07 -2.42 -14.36
N VAL A 338 -2.85 -1.89 -14.21
CA VAL A 338 -1.63 -2.71 -14.20
C VAL A 338 -1.71 -3.83 -13.17
N ILE A 339 -2.08 -3.51 -11.93
CA ILE A 339 -2.20 -4.51 -10.85
C ILE A 339 -3.29 -5.53 -11.18
N SER A 340 -4.46 -5.08 -11.63
CA SER A 340 -5.59 -5.97 -11.92
C SER A 340 -5.24 -6.96 -13.02
N GLU A 341 -4.67 -6.52 -14.14
CA GLU A 341 -4.29 -7.40 -15.25
C GLU A 341 -3.15 -8.34 -14.84
N ALA A 342 -2.13 -7.81 -14.14
CA ALA A 342 -1.00 -8.60 -13.66
C ALA A 342 -1.45 -9.72 -12.70
N LEU A 343 -2.41 -9.44 -11.80
CA LEU A 343 -2.97 -10.46 -10.89
C LEU A 343 -3.62 -11.60 -11.67
N LEU A 344 -4.40 -11.28 -12.70
CA LEU A 344 -5.07 -12.30 -13.54
C LEU A 344 -4.04 -13.15 -14.28
N VAL A 345 -3.05 -12.53 -14.91
CA VAL A 345 -2.00 -13.23 -15.69
C VAL A 345 -1.15 -14.12 -14.78
N ALA A 346 -0.66 -13.58 -13.67
CA ALA A 346 0.15 -14.32 -12.70
C ALA A 346 -0.62 -15.51 -12.10
N ALA A 347 -1.93 -15.37 -11.89
CA ALA A 347 -2.79 -16.45 -11.40
C ALA A 347 -3.13 -17.50 -12.47
N TYR A 348 -3.25 -17.10 -13.73
CA TYR A 348 -3.64 -17.98 -14.85
C TYR A 348 -2.49 -18.85 -15.40
N GLN A 349 -1.26 -18.62 -14.96
CA GLN A 349 -0.14 -19.50 -15.27
C GLN A 349 -0.39 -20.95 -14.79
N VAL A 350 0.22 -21.91 -15.50
CA VAL A 350 0.18 -23.35 -15.16
C VAL A 350 0.58 -23.54 -13.70
N ARG A 351 1.65 -22.87 -13.30
CA ARG A 351 2.07 -22.68 -11.92
C ARG A 351 1.92 -21.19 -11.57
N PRO A 352 0.94 -20.80 -10.74
CA PRO A 352 0.74 -19.40 -10.37
C PRO A 352 1.99 -18.79 -9.73
N ASP A 353 2.35 -17.57 -10.16
CA ASP A 353 3.44 -16.81 -9.56
C ASP A 353 3.00 -16.19 -8.24
N ARG A 354 3.00 -17.02 -7.19
CA ARG A 354 2.60 -16.60 -5.84
C ARG A 354 3.47 -15.48 -5.27
N VAL A 355 4.72 -15.35 -5.71
CA VAL A 355 5.60 -14.29 -5.21
C VAL A 355 5.10 -12.96 -5.74
N PHE A 356 4.89 -12.86 -7.06
CA PHE A 356 4.40 -11.64 -7.67
C PHE A 356 2.96 -11.31 -7.24
N ILE A 357 2.07 -12.31 -7.16
CA ILE A 357 0.69 -12.11 -6.65
C ILE A 357 0.70 -11.51 -5.24
N ASN A 358 1.55 -12.02 -4.32
CA ASN A 358 1.64 -11.46 -2.96
C ASN A 358 2.13 -10.00 -2.96
N ARG A 359 3.06 -9.63 -3.85
CA ARG A 359 3.53 -8.24 -4.00
C ARG A 359 2.39 -7.34 -4.49
N LEU A 360 1.67 -7.76 -5.53
CA LEU A 360 0.53 -7.04 -6.10
C LEU A 360 -0.59 -6.83 -5.07
N LYS A 361 -0.95 -7.86 -4.30
CA LYS A 361 -1.95 -7.78 -3.23
C LYS A 361 -1.51 -6.86 -2.10
N SER A 362 -0.26 -6.99 -1.66
CA SER A 362 0.29 -6.11 -0.63
C SER A 362 0.24 -4.64 -1.04
N ALA A 363 0.66 -4.34 -2.28
CA ALA A 363 0.59 -2.99 -2.82
C ALA A 363 -0.86 -2.49 -2.91
N SER A 364 -1.79 -3.32 -3.42
CA SER A 364 -3.22 -3.00 -3.51
C SER A 364 -3.83 -2.61 -2.18
N ILE A 365 -3.49 -3.35 -1.12
CA ILE A 365 -3.94 -3.07 0.25
C ILE A 365 -3.37 -1.73 0.74
N LEU A 366 -2.06 -1.51 0.55
CA LEU A 366 -1.39 -0.29 1.02
C LEU A 366 -1.92 0.98 0.37
N ILE A 367 -2.21 0.94 -0.94
CA ILE A 367 -2.77 2.08 -1.68
C ILE A 367 -4.31 2.19 -1.56
N GLY A 368 -4.95 1.28 -0.82
CA GLY A 368 -6.39 1.32 -0.55
C GLY A 368 -7.29 0.81 -1.68
N LEU A 369 -6.76 0.03 -2.63
CA LEU A 369 -7.55 -0.65 -3.67
C LEU A 369 -8.18 -1.97 -3.19
N ASP A 370 -7.65 -2.55 -2.11
CA ASP A 370 -8.12 -3.83 -1.57
C ASP A 370 -8.06 -3.83 -0.03
N GLN A 371 -8.70 -4.82 0.60
CA GLN A 371 -8.74 -4.98 2.05
C GLN A 371 -7.93 -6.21 2.49
N LEU A 372 -7.41 -6.16 3.72
CA LEU A 372 -6.81 -7.34 4.35
C LEU A 372 -7.87 -8.44 4.55
N PRO A 373 -7.52 -9.72 4.34
CA PRO A 373 -8.45 -10.82 4.56
C PRO A 373 -8.75 -11.00 6.06
N ALA A 374 -9.97 -11.45 6.38
CA ALA A 374 -10.44 -11.59 7.76
C ALA A 374 -9.62 -12.62 8.60
N LYS A 375 -8.94 -13.57 7.96
CA LYS A 375 -8.08 -14.56 8.63
C LYS A 375 -6.64 -14.01 8.75
N VAL A 376 -6.48 -13.04 9.64
CA VAL A 376 -5.24 -12.24 9.77
C VAL A 376 -4.09 -13.02 10.44
N LYS A 377 -4.38 -14.12 11.17
CA LYS A 377 -3.37 -14.90 11.89
C LYS A 377 -3.56 -16.41 11.65
N ALA A 378 -2.91 -16.95 10.63
CA ALA A 378 -2.65 -18.39 10.60
C ALA A 378 -1.69 -18.72 11.76
N GLU A 379 -2.07 -19.66 12.64
CA GLU A 379 -1.21 -20.11 13.74
C GLU A 379 0.19 -20.49 13.22
N GLY A 380 1.23 -19.85 13.76
CA GLY A 380 2.63 -20.16 13.46
C GLY A 380 3.28 -19.43 12.27
N LYS A 381 2.57 -18.56 11.53
CA LYS A 381 3.20 -17.74 10.46
C LYS A 381 3.51 -16.31 10.94
N GLN A 382 4.75 -15.85 10.72
CA GLN A 382 5.20 -14.49 11.08
C GLN A 382 4.65 -13.38 10.16
N LYS A 383 4.21 -13.71 8.93
CA LYS A 383 3.71 -12.73 7.96
C LYS A 383 2.20 -12.85 7.82
N LEU A 384 1.53 -11.70 7.75
CA LEU A 384 0.11 -11.60 7.43
C LEU A 384 -0.14 -12.24 6.06
N GLU A 385 -1.14 -13.11 5.97
CA GLU A 385 -1.57 -13.62 4.67
C GLU A 385 -2.38 -12.53 3.98
N VAL A 386 -1.95 -12.14 2.77
CA VAL A 386 -2.64 -11.16 1.93
C VAL A 386 -3.57 -11.82 0.90
N LEU A 387 -3.58 -13.15 0.86
CA LEU A 387 -4.38 -13.96 -0.05
C LEU A 387 -5.38 -14.82 0.72
N ASN A 388 -6.62 -14.85 0.25
CA ASN A 388 -7.59 -15.85 0.68
C ASN A 388 -7.35 -17.20 0.00
N SER A 389 -7.84 -18.30 0.59
CA SER A 389 -7.64 -19.67 0.07
C SER A 389 -8.14 -19.86 -1.37
N ASN A 390 -9.15 -19.10 -1.77
CA ASN A 390 -9.86 -19.23 -3.05
C ASN A 390 -9.58 -18.09 -4.04
N GLU A 391 -8.71 -17.13 -3.71
CA GLU A 391 -8.51 -15.94 -4.54
C GLU A 391 -7.80 -16.25 -5.87
N ILE A 392 -6.82 -17.16 -5.87
CA ILE A 392 -6.13 -17.55 -7.11
C ILE A 392 -7.11 -18.17 -8.10
N GLU A 393 -7.98 -19.07 -7.62
CA GLU A 393 -9.06 -19.65 -8.40
C GLU A 393 -10.05 -18.60 -8.92
N SER A 394 -10.41 -17.59 -8.10
CA SER A 394 -11.26 -16.47 -8.55
C SER A 394 -10.59 -15.68 -9.68
N TYR A 395 -9.32 -15.34 -9.53
CA TYR A 395 -8.56 -14.64 -10.57
C TYR A 395 -8.47 -15.45 -11.86
N ARG A 396 -8.42 -16.79 -11.77
CA ARG A 396 -8.44 -17.63 -12.97
C ARG A 396 -9.75 -17.54 -13.74
N VAL A 397 -10.87 -17.49 -13.04
CA VAL A 397 -12.19 -17.29 -13.66
C VAL A 397 -12.27 -15.89 -14.30
N ASP A 398 -11.79 -14.88 -13.58
CA ASP A 398 -11.81 -13.49 -14.04
C ASP A 398 -10.88 -13.26 -15.25
N PHE A 399 -9.77 -14.00 -15.36
CA PHE A 399 -8.88 -13.96 -16.52
C PHE A 399 -9.63 -14.31 -17.81
N VAL A 400 -10.40 -15.41 -17.82
CA VAL A 400 -11.15 -15.85 -19.01
C VAL A 400 -12.23 -14.83 -19.38
N ARG A 401 -12.80 -14.12 -18.40
CA ARG A 401 -13.75 -13.03 -18.64
C ARG A 401 -13.08 -11.81 -19.28
N MET A 402 -11.86 -11.48 -18.86
CA MET A 402 -11.13 -10.31 -19.34
C MET A 402 -10.40 -10.55 -20.68
N PHE A 403 -9.87 -11.76 -20.87
CA PHE A 403 -9.10 -12.18 -22.05
C PHE A 403 -9.70 -13.47 -22.63
N PRO A 404 -10.89 -13.42 -23.23
CA PRO A 404 -11.50 -14.61 -23.79
C PRO A 404 -10.76 -15.04 -25.08
N GLU A 405 -10.52 -16.34 -25.23
CA GLU A 405 -9.76 -16.93 -26.36
C GLU A 405 -10.29 -16.50 -27.72
N ASN A 406 -11.61 -16.37 -27.87
CA ASN A 406 -12.25 -15.97 -29.13
C ASN A 406 -11.96 -14.51 -29.54
N LEU A 407 -11.40 -13.69 -28.64
CA LEU A 407 -10.98 -12.31 -28.90
C LEU A 407 -9.44 -12.17 -28.88
N ALA A 408 -8.69 -13.26 -28.70
CA ALA A 408 -7.24 -13.30 -28.87
C ALA A 408 -6.85 -13.33 -30.36
N TYR A 409 -5.55 -13.31 -30.65
CA TYR A 409 -5.06 -13.47 -32.02
C TYR A 409 -5.31 -14.89 -32.57
N PRO A 410 -5.25 -15.09 -33.90
CA PRO A 410 -5.49 -16.40 -34.50
C PRO A 410 -4.61 -17.51 -33.88
N SER A 411 -5.20 -18.69 -33.72
CA SER A 411 -4.54 -19.91 -33.21
C SER A 411 -4.08 -19.88 -31.74
N VAL A 412 -4.48 -18.86 -30.96
CA VAL A 412 -4.19 -18.81 -29.53
C VAL A 412 -5.14 -19.73 -28.76
N SER A 413 -4.58 -20.54 -27.88
CA SER A 413 -5.32 -21.31 -26.88
C SER A 413 -4.64 -21.14 -25.53
N TYR A 414 -5.42 -20.78 -24.52
CA TYR A 414 -4.96 -20.66 -23.16
C TYR A 414 -5.08 -22.01 -22.43
N PRO A 415 -4.29 -22.23 -21.36
CA PRO A 415 -4.49 -23.39 -20.49
C PRO A 415 -5.95 -23.45 -19.98
N LYS A 416 -6.53 -24.64 -19.91
CA LYS A 416 -7.89 -24.83 -19.36
C LYS A 416 -7.81 -25.31 -17.91
N TYR A 417 -8.59 -24.68 -17.04
CA TYR A 417 -8.71 -25.06 -15.64
C TYR A 417 -10.18 -25.27 -15.29
N ASP A 418 -10.45 -26.28 -14.47
CA ASP A 418 -11.78 -26.47 -13.91
C ASP A 418 -12.08 -25.31 -12.94
N PRO A 419 -13.18 -24.56 -13.12
CA PRO A 419 -13.56 -23.50 -12.21
C PRO A 419 -13.88 -24.11 -10.84
N LYS A 420 -13.18 -23.65 -9.80
CA LYS A 420 -13.41 -24.06 -8.40
C LYS A 420 -14.16 -23.03 -7.56
N VAL A 421 -14.40 -21.84 -8.10
CA VAL A 421 -15.10 -20.71 -7.47
C VAL A 421 -16.07 -20.12 -8.49
N GLY A 422 -17.25 -19.64 -8.07
CA GLY A 422 -18.29 -19.11 -8.95
C GLY A 422 -19.72 -19.44 -8.49
N LEU A 423 -20.73 -19.15 -9.32
CA LEU A 423 -22.10 -19.61 -9.06
C LEU A 423 -22.19 -21.12 -9.30
N LEU A 424 -22.66 -21.84 -8.28
CA LEU A 424 -23.02 -23.25 -8.43
C LEU A 424 -24.43 -23.33 -9.03
N LEU A 425 -24.51 -23.64 -10.32
CA LEU A 425 -25.77 -23.92 -10.99
C LEU A 425 -26.03 -25.42 -10.93
N GLU A 426 -27.11 -25.82 -10.26
CA GLU A 426 -27.55 -27.20 -10.19
C GLU A 426 -28.73 -27.44 -11.14
N SER A 427 -28.73 -28.60 -11.80
CA SER A 427 -29.91 -29.04 -12.56
C SER A 427 -31.06 -29.34 -11.61
N LEU A 428 -32.25 -28.81 -11.93
CA LEU A 428 -33.51 -29.09 -11.22
C LEU A 428 -33.86 -30.59 -11.21
N ASP A 429 -33.33 -31.36 -12.17
CA ASP A 429 -33.64 -32.79 -12.37
C ASP A 429 -32.59 -33.75 -11.79
N SER A 430 -31.64 -33.25 -11.00
CA SER A 430 -30.56 -34.09 -10.48
C SER A 430 -31.04 -35.00 -9.34
N ASN A 431 -31.33 -36.27 -9.66
CA ASN A 431 -31.77 -37.27 -8.67
C ASN A 431 -30.65 -37.66 -7.69
N LEU A 432 -30.67 -37.07 -6.49
CA LEU A 432 -29.68 -37.33 -5.43
C LEU A 432 -29.77 -38.76 -4.84
N VAL A 433 -30.90 -39.44 -5.07
CA VAL A 433 -31.25 -40.76 -4.51
C VAL A 433 -30.21 -41.84 -4.83
N ASN A 434 -29.59 -41.78 -6.00
CA ASN A 434 -28.60 -42.77 -6.44
C ASN A 434 -27.20 -42.56 -5.84
N GLU A 435 -26.96 -41.43 -5.16
CA GLU A 435 -25.64 -41.07 -4.63
C GLU A 435 -25.56 -41.09 -3.10
N LEU A 436 -26.64 -41.48 -2.43
CA LEU A 436 -26.78 -41.48 -0.96
C LEU A 436 -25.76 -42.34 -0.21
N SER A 437 -25.25 -43.40 -0.84
CA SER A 437 -24.25 -44.31 -0.26
C SER A 437 -22.81 -43.79 -0.38
N LYS A 438 -22.59 -42.71 -1.13
CA LYS A 438 -21.24 -42.18 -1.37
C LYS A 438 -20.81 -41.26 -0.22
N LYS A 439 -19.55 -41.38 0.21
CA LYS A 439 -18.95 -40.45 1.20
C LYS A 439 -18.86 -39.02 0.68
N LYS A 440 -18.67 -38.84 -0.64
CA LYS A 440 -18.59 -37.54 -1.32
C LYS A 440 -19.28 -37.65 -2.67
N ILE A 441 -20.01 -36.60 -3.03
CA ILE A 441 -20.71 -36.44 -4.31
C ILE A 441 -20.22 -35.17 -4.99
N LYS A 442 -20.35 -35.09 -6.32
CA LYS A 442 -20.00 -33.89 -7.10
C LYS A 442 -21.30 -33.20 -7.49
N ILE A 443 -21.52 -31.99 -7.00
CA ILE A 443 -22.67 -31.14 -7.36
C ILE A 443 -22.21 -30.06 -8.36
N GLY A 444 -23.13 -29.61 -9.23
CA GLY A 444 -22.87 -28.62 -10.27
C GLY A 444 -22.88 -29.18 -11.71
N PHE A 445 -23.22 -28.33 -12.67
CA PHE A 445 -23.36 -28.70 -14.09
C PHE A 445 -22.01 -28.93 -14.78
N GLU A 446 -21.93 -29.86 -15.72
CA GLU A 446 -20.72 -30.13 -16.52
C GLU A 446 -20.45 -28.95 -17.46
N GLY A 447 -19.27 -28.33 -17.36
CA GLY A 447 -18.97 -27.05 -18.00
C GLY A 447 -19.25 -25.80 -17.14
N SER A 448 -19.65 -25.99 -15.88
CA SER A 448 -19.80 -24.92 -14.86
C SER A 448 -19.01 -25.25 -13.58
N LEU A 449 -19.18 -24.45 -12.52
CA LEU A 449 -18.59 -24.75 -11.20
C LEU A 449 -19.09 -26.13 -10.74
N GLN A 450 -18.15 -27.02 -10.40
CA GLN A 450 -18.47 -28.30 -9.78
C GLN A 450 -17.75 -28.45 -8.45
N ARG A 451 -18.50 -28.71 -7.38
CA ARG A 451 -17.98 -28.83 -6.01
C ARG A 451 -18.19 -30.24 -5.48
N LYS A 452 -17.20 -30.76 -4.73
CA LYS A 452 -17.40 -31.96 -3.92
C LYS A 452 -18.09 -31.60 -2.62
N THR A 453 -19.18 -32.28 -2.31
CA THR A 453 -19.91 -32.15 -1.05
C THR A 453 -20.29 -33.52 -0.51
N THR A 454 -20.97 -33.58 0.64
CA THR A 454 -21.59 -34.81 1.14
C THR A 454 -23.04 -34.89 0.68
N PRO A 455 -23.61 -36.11 0.50
CA PRO A 455 -25.04 -36.26 0.20
C PRO A 455 -25.94 -35.52 1.20
N LEU A 456 -25.54 -35.48 2.48
CA LEU A 456 -26.28 -34.78 3.53
C LEU A 456 -26.33 -33.27 3.29
N ILE A 457 -25.19 -32.65 2.96
CA ILE A 457 -25.13 -31.21 2.67
C ILE A 457 -25.90 -30.88 1.40
N ALA A 458 -25.81 -31.70 0.35
CA ALA A 458 -26.58 -31.48 -0.88
C ALA A 458 -28.10 -31.60 -0.66
N ALA A 459 -28.55 -32.63 0.06
CA ALA A 459 -29.96 -32.79 0.43
C ALA A 459 -30.47 -31.61 1.26
N ALA A 460 -29.64 -31.09 2.17
CA ALA A 460 -29.95 -29.90 2.96
C ALA A 460 -30.03 -28.62 2.10
N MET A 461 -29.10 -28.41 1.16
CA MET A 461 -29.12 -27.26 0.25
C MET A 461 -30.35 -27.22 -0.66
N ARG A 462 -30.93 -28.39 -0.97
CA ARG A 462 -32.15 -28.53 -1.79
C ARG A 462 -33.44 -28.55 -0.99
N ASN A 463 -33.35 -28.40 0.34
CA ASN A 463 -34.48 -28.48 1.25
C ASN A 463 -35.26 -29.81 1.15
N GLU A 464 -34.57 -30.92 0.84
CA GLU A 464 -35.15 -32.26 0.72
C GLU A 464 -35.24 -32.95 2.09
N VAL A 465 -36.14 -32.47 2.95
CA VAL A 465 -36.23 -32.87 4.37
C VAL A 465 -36.34 -34.39 4.57
N ALA A 466 -37.13 -35.08 3.75
CA ALA A 466 -37.29 -36.53 3.83
C ALA A 466 -35.97 -37.28 3.52
N LEU A 467 -35.16 -36.74 2.60
CA LEU A 467 -33.88 -37.32 2.23
C LEU A 467 -32.82 -37.07 3.29
N VAL A 468 -32.80 -35.86 3.87
CA VAL A 468 -31.96 -35.52 5.02
C VAL A 468 -32.21 -36.49 6.17
N GLN A 469 -33.47 -36.73 6.53
CA GLN A 469 -33.82 -37.67 7.60
C GLN A 469 -33.31 -39.08 7.31
N LYS A 470 -33.53 -39.59 6.09
CA LYS A 470 -33.05 -40.92 5.68
C LYS A 470 -31.53 -41.06 5.77
N ILE A 471 -30.78 -40.01 5.43
CA ILE A 471 -29.31 -39.99 5.51
C ILE A 471 -28.85 -39.99 6.97
N LEU A 472 -29.51 -39.23 7.84
CA LEU A 472 -29.22 -39.20 9.28
C LEU A 472 -29.53 -40.55 9.94
N ASP A 473 -30.67 -41.16 9.63
CA ASP A 473 -31.08 -42.48 10.13
C ASP A 473 -30.11 -43.60 9.71
N SER A 474 -29.42 -43.42 8.58
CA SER A 474 -28.37 -44.33 8.10
C SER A 474 -27.02 -44.14 8.80
N GLY A 475 -26.95 -43.31 9.85
CA GLY A 475 -25.76 -43.09 10.67
C GLY A 475 -24.85 -41.95 10.23
N ALA A 476 -25.30 -41.07 9.32
CA ALA A 476 -24.55 -39.87 8.97
C ALA A 476 -24.56 -38.86 10.13
N SER A 477 -23.40 -38.29 10.46
CA SER A 477 -23.26 -37.30 11.54
C SER A 477 -23.07 -35.90 10.96
N VAL A 478 -23.79 -34.93 11.52
CA VAL A 478 -23.67 -33.49 11.22
C VAL A 478 -22.43 -32.87 11.90
N ASN A 479 -21.90 -33.52 12.94
CA ASN A 479 -20.86 -32.98 13.82
C ASN A 479 -19.43 -33.30 13.39
N VAL A 480 -19.23 -33.76 12.14
CA VAL A 480 -17.89 -33.92 11.61
C VAL A 480 -17.43 -32.54 11.14
N ILE A 481 -16.52 -31.91 11.90
CA ILE A 481 -15.76 -30.75 11.45
C ILE A 481 -15.32 -31.05 10.03
N SER A 482 -15.78 -30.27 9.06
CA SER A 482 -15.59 -30.60 7.66
C SER A 482 -14.10 -30.73 7.35
N GLU A 483 -13.60 -31.96 7.19
CA GLU A 483 -12.32 -32.24 6.51
C GLU A 483 -12.34 -31.77 5.04
N VAL A 484 -13.49 -31.27 4.58
CA VAL A 484 -13.63 -30.53 3.33
C VAL A 484 -13.10 -29.11 3.55
N GLY A 485 -11.78 -29.00 3.73
CA GLY A 485 -11.08 -27.73 3.61
C GLY A 485 -11.45 -27.07 2.28
N GLY A 486 -12.00 -25.87 2.38
CA GLY A 486 -12.19 -24.93 1.29
C GLY A 486 -11.38 -23.66 1.54
#